data_AF-A0A828RVY3-F1
#
_entry.id   AF-A0A828RVY3-F1
#
_cell.length_a   1.000
_cell.length_b   1.000
_cell.length_c   1.000
_cell.angle_alpha   90.00
_cell.angle_beta   90.00
_cell.angle_gamma   90.00
#
_symmetry.space_group_name_H-M   'P 1'
#
loop_
_entity.id
_entity.type
_entity.pdbx_description
1 polymer ?
#
loop_
_entity_poly.entity_id
_entity_poly.type
_entity_poly.pdbx_seq_one_letter_code
_entity_poly.pdbx_strand_id
1 'polypeptide(L)'
;MNNIWLDLYEEINKFKKLKPWEVLSPDTMIIIEDEITGQCNYCVVCGQEGIHYGLNVYLGEKGLVNYLDLIMADECNYNEAQIFKTTFSQQGFMLSFEDRGDLIKEDYEFIKSLGLSYRGKKQWPILRRWYPGSRPWLFEDDNDAQILTRLIDKLVEVIESIQINKVIVDENNFIISINGEIQCVPAEDILNDKKHRPYETKYQNDLKLHRIKKLKKMNKSLEILQLMLPEETWDDDQNRAIFPMLTVLSDIDSGYVFNPQLEVDYYKSYENLSEHLANLMLNELNYRPNEIIVSEGFVEDSILDFCKKAGIICEVGPTFVGEEFVNTMLGMKSEEHDDLHDEEEISDELDEFIEEYVITIMKSLIEYQLLHPSRIGITGQVLTMAFSTLVLTKEEGPMEWTEAGLSETLNSKILEHLLLEINPNLNAKQEIKQILTDYATLLNRTGKKQQGLVVSSALKS
;
A
#
# COMPACT_ATOMS: atom_id res chain seq x y z
N MET A 1 2.98 34.62 20.30
CA MET A 1 2.61 33.67 19.24
C MET A 1 2.89 32.30 19.82
N ASN A 2 1.86 31.49 20.05
CA ASN A 2 2.07 30.09 20.47
C ASN A 2 2.81 29.38 19.34
N ASN A 3 3.87 28.67 19.68
CA ASN A 3 4.59 27.83 18.75
C ASN A 3 3.97 26.44 18.89
N ILE A 4 3.16 26.02 17.91
CA ILE A 4 2.43 24.75 17.98
C ILE A 4 3.34 23.56 18.25
N TRP A 5 4.58 23.61 17.75
CA TRP A 5 5.56 22.56 17.98
C TRP A 5 6.05 22.50 19.42
N LEU A 6 6.16 23.64 20.11
CA LEU A 6 6.44 23.61 21.55
C LEU A 6 5.25 23.06 22.32
N ASP A 7 4.03 23.46 21.97
CA ASP A 7 2.79 22.97 22.60
C ASP A 7 2.68 21.44 22.44
N LEU A 8 2.94 20.91 21.23
CA LEU A 8 2.96 19.47 20.96
C LEU A 8 3.95 18.73 21.85
N TYR A 9 5.18 19.24 21.94
CA TYR A 9 6.22 18.61 22.74
C TYR A 9 5.94 18.71 24.25
N GLU A 10 5.27 19.77 24.70
CA GLU A 10 4.76 19.86 26.07
C GLU A 10 3.75 18.75 26.37
N GLU A 11 2.77 18.51 25.49
CA GLU A 11 1.80 17.41 25.65
C GLU A 11 2.46 16.03 25.60
N ILE A 12 3.39 15.81 24.66
CA ILE A 12 4.20 14.58 24.59
C ILE A 12 4.93 14.33 25.92
N ASN A 13 5.49 15.37 26.53
CA ASN A 13 6.18 15.25 27.81
C ASN A 13 5.22 14.91 28.95
N LYS A 14 3.99 15.45 28.97
CA LYS A 14 2.95 15.07 29.95
C LYS A 14 2.57 13.61 29.78
N PHE A 15 2.25 13.19 28.55
CA PHE A 15 1.93 11.80 28.20
C PHE A 15 3.03 10.84 28.67
N LYS A 16 4.30 11.13 28.34
CA LYS A 16 5.44 10.31 28.76
C LYS A 16 5.55 10.19 30.27
N LYS A 17 5.30 11.28 31.00
CA LYS A 17 5.41 11.31 32.47
C LYS A 17 4.38 10.42 33.14
N LEU A 18 3.20 10.26 32.55
CA LEU A 18 2.17 9.34 33.04
C LEU A 18 2.54 7.87 32.85
N LYS A 19 3.43 7.56 31.91
CA LYS A 19 3.83 6.19 31.56
C LYS A 19 2.63 5.24 31.33
N PRO A 20 1.76 5.55 30.37
CA PRO A 20 0.51 4.80 30.18
C PRO A 20 0.69 3.30 29.91
N TRP A 21 1.82 2.90 29.32
CA TRP A 21 2.20 1.50 29.14
C TRP A 21 2.41 0.70 30.45
N GLU A 22 2.48 1.36 31.62
CA GLU A 22 2.50 0.66 32.92
C GLU A 22 1.09 0.28 33.41
N VAL A 23 0.03 0.82 32.79
CA VAL A 23 -1.38 0.60 33.21
C VAL A 23 -2.31 0.12 32.11
N LEU A 24 -1.93 0.27 30.83
CA LEU A 24 -2.70 -0.20 29.68
C LEU A 24 -2.12 -1.50 29.13
N SER A 25 -2.99 -2.40 28.66
CA SER A 25 -2.58 -3.55 27.84
C SER A 25 -2.17 -3.07 26.45
N PRO A 26 -1.22 -3.74 25.76
CA PRO A 26 -0.85 -3.42 24.37
C PRO A 26 -2.05 -3.36 23.41
N ASP A 27 -3.10 -4.13 23.68
CA ASP A 27 -4.30 -4.22 22.83
C ASP A 27 -5.39 -3.19 23.21
N THR A 28 -5.15 -2.36 24.23
CA THR A 28 -6.15 -1.37 24.66
C THR A 28 -6.22 -0.21 23.67
N MET A 29 -7.35 -0.11 22.97
CA MET A 29 -7.68 1.03 22.12
C MET A 29 -8.45 2.10 22.90
N ILE A 30 -8.00 3.34 22.76
CA ILE A 30 -8.67 4.54 23.28
C ILE A 30 -9.15 5.38 22.08
N ILE A 31 -10.45 5.60 21.97
CA ILE A 31 -11.06 6.36 20.87
C ILE A 31 -11.28 7.80 21.33
N ILE A 32 -10.74 8.76 20.59
CA ILE A 32 -10.83 10.20 20.92
C ILE A 32 -11.48 10.92 19.74
N GLU A 33 -12.62 11.56 20.00
CA GLU A 33 -13.21 12.52 19.07
C GLU A 33 -12.41 13.83 19.09
N ASP A 34 -11.93 14.27 17.92
CA ASP A 34 -11.40 15.61 17.77
C ASP A 34 -12.55 16.63 17.70
N GLU A 35 -12.72 17.42 18.75
CA GLU A 35 -13.82 18.38 18.90
C GLU A 35 -13.92 19.42 17.77
N ILE A 36 -12.84 19.66 17.02
CA ILE A 36 -12.84 20.59 15.89
C ILE A 36 -13.47 19.94 14.64
N THR A 37 -13.14 18.68 14.37
CA THR A 37 -13.53 17.98 13.15
C THR A 37 -14.74 17.06 13.34
N GLY A 38 -15.05 16.69 14.59
CA GLY A 38 -15.99 15.62 14.93
C GLY A 38 -15.49 14.22 14.55
N GLN A 39 -14.23 14.09 14.11
CA GLN A 39 -13.66 12.82 13.68
C GLN A 39 -13.18 12.03 14.89
N CYS A 40 -13.60 10.77 15.00
CA CYS A 40 -13.01 9.81 15.95
C CYS A 40 -11.66 9.33 15.45
N ASN A 41 -10.66 9.34 16.32
CA ASN A 41 -9.31 8.84 16.09
C ASN A 41 -8.96 7.79 17.14
N TYR A 42 -8.15 6.81 16.77
CA TYR A 42 -7.99 5.57 17.52
C TYR A 42 -6.55 5.49 18.04
N CYS A 43 -6.38 5.66 19.34
CA CYS A 43 -5.10 5.72 20.02
C CYS A 43 -4.77 4.35 20.63
N VAL A 44 -3.62 3.80 20.25
CA VAL A 44 -3.08 2.55 20.79
C VAL A 44 -1.75 2.86 21.45
N VAL A 45 -1.66 2.63 22.76
CA VAL A 45 -0.43 2.86 23.52
C VAL A 45 0.48 1.66 23.36
N CYS A 46 1.65 1.90 22.78
CA CYS A 46 2.62 0.86 22.52
C CYS A 46 3.59 0.74 23.70
N GLY A 47 3.74 -0.48 24.21
CA GLY A 47 4.91 -0.86 24.96
C GLY A 47 4.75 -2.08 25.86
N GLN A 48 5.82 -2.87 25.92
CA GLN A 48 5.93 -4.03 26.79
C GLN A 48 7.39 -4.19 27.22
N GLU A 49 7.60 -4.49 28.51
CA GLU A 49 8.91 -4.89 29.08
C GLU A 49 10.12 -3.98 28.78
N GLY A 50 9.91 -2.69 28.49
CA GLY A 50 11.01 -1.73 28.33
C GLY A 50 11.73 -1.70 27.00
N ILE A 51 11.15 -2.31 25.97
CA ILE A 51 11.77 -2.42 24.64
C ILE A 51 11.38 -1.23 23.75
N HIS A 52 10.07 -0.99 23.61
CA HIS A 52 9.50 0.12 22.83
C HIS A 52 8.42 0.83 23.66
N TYR A 53 8.44 2.15 23.70
CA TYR A 53 7.41 2.96 24.36
C TYR A 53 6.91 4.01 23.40
N GLY A 54 5.60 4.14 23.27
CA GLY A 54 5.04 5.05 22.28
C GLY A 54 3.53 5.13 22.26
N LEU A 55 3.04 5.75 21.19
CA LEU A 55 1.64 5.95 20.88
C LEU A 55 1.49 5.88 19.37
N ASN A 56 0.58 5.01 18.91
CA ASN A 56 0.08 5.01 17.55
C ASN A 56 -1.30 5.66 17.55
N VAL A 57 -1.55 6.55 16.60
CA VAL A 57 -2.84 7.22 16.43
C VAL A 57 -3.33 6.96 15.01
N TYR A 58 -4.38 6.17 14.87
CA TYR A 58 -5.01 5.89 13.59
C TYR A 58 -6.12 6.92 13.33
N LEU A 59 -6.04 7.62 12.19
CA LEU A 59 -6.87 8.79 11.92
C LEU A 59 -8.15 8.43 11.18
N GLY A 60 -9.29 8.71 11.81
CA GLY A 60 -10.61 8.52 11.22
C GLY A 60 -10.94 7.06 10.94
N GLU A 61 -12.07 6.86 10.28
CA GLU A 61 -12.57 5.54 9.90
C GLU A 61 -11.57 4.75 9.02
N LYS A 62 -10.90 5.43 8.07
CA LYS A 62 -9.84 4.84 7.25
C LYS A 62 -8.67 4.34 8.09
N GLY A 63 -8.26 5.11 9.10
CA GLY A 63 -7.23 4.68 10.05
C GLY A 63 -7.65 3.44 10.82
N LEU A 64 -8.90 3.41 11.32
CA LEU A 64 -9.43 2.24 12.03
C LEU A 64 -9.40 0.99 11.16
N VAL A 65 -10.05 1.02 9.99
CA VAL A 65 -10.19 -0.20 9.19
C VAL A 65 -8.84 -0.74 8.72
N ASN A 66 -7.88 0.14 8.41
CA ASN A 66 -6.53 -0.29 8.01
C ASN A 66 -5.76 -0.89 9.21
N TYR A 67 -5.98 -0.37 10.43
CA TYR A 67 -5.41 -0.98 11.63
C TYR A 67 -6.02 -2.36 11.92
N LEU A 68 -7.34 -2.48 11.79
CA LEU A 68 -8.04 -3.75 11.99
C LEU A 68 -7.58 -4.80 10.99
N ASP A 69 -7.42 -4.42 9.72
CA ASP A 69 -6.86 -5.28 8.67
C ASP A 69 -5.45 -5.78 9.02
N LEU A 70 -4.60 -4.91 9.58
CA LEU A 70 -3.24 -5.27 9.99
C LEU A 70 -3.23 -6.29 11.14
N ILE A 71 -4.05 -6.09 12.18
CA ILE A 71 -4.06 -7.00 13.34
C ILE A 71 -4.80 -8.31 13.07
N MET A 72 -5.66 -8.35 12.04
CA MET A 72 -6.36 -9.56 11.59
C MET A 72 -5.57 -10.35 10.54
N ALA A 73 -4.40 -9.88 10.10
CA ALA A 73 -3.64 -10.49 9.02
C ALA A 73 -3.33 -11.98 9.26
N ASP A 74 -2.96 -12.36 10.49
CA ASP A 74 -2.69 -13.75 10.86
C ASP A 74 -3.98 -14.61 10.83
N GLU A 75 -5.10 -14.09 11.34
CA GLU A 75 -6.39 -14.78 11.35
C GLU A 75 -6.94 -14.99 9.93
N CYS A 76 -6.65 -14.04 9.04
CA CYS A 76 -7.02 -14.07 7.64
C CYS A 76 -6.06 -14.89 6.76
N ASN A 77 -4.97 -15.43 7.30
CA ASN A 77 -3.90 -16.13 6.58
C ASN A 77 -3.34 -15.32 5.39
N TYR A 78 -3.05 -14.04 5.62
CA TYR A 78 -2.49 -13.19 4.57
C TYR A 78 -1.13 -13.71 4.07
N ASN A 79 -0.94 -13.71 2.76
CA ASN A 79 0.34 -13.98 2.13
C ASN A 79 1.29 -12.78 2.28
N GLU A 80 2.56 -12.94 1.86
CA GLU A 80 3.58 -11.89 2.02
C GLU A 80 3.20 -10.56 1.36
N ALA A 81 2.58 -10.59 0.17
CA ALA A 81 2.15 -9.38 -0.54
C ALA A 81 1.00 -8.66 0.17
N GLN A 82 0.06 -9.41 0.74
CA GLN A 82 -1.04 -8.88 1.55
C GLN A 82 -0.52 -8.29 2.86
N ILE A 83 0.39 -8.99 3.55
CA ILE A 83 1.06 -8.49 4.78
C ILE A 83 1.79 -7.17 4.48
N PHE A 84 2.52 -7.12 3.37
CA PHE A 84 3.20 -5.90 2.94
C PHE A 84 2.23 -4.75 2.71
N LYS A 85 1.16 -5.01 1.94
CA LYS A 85 0.11 -4.02 1.64
C LYS A 85 -0.54 -3.50 2.92
N THR A 86 -0.97 -4.37 3.84
CA THR A 86 -1.63 -3.93 5.07
C THR A 86 -0.70 -3.12 5.97
N THR A 87 0.59 -3.51 6.04
CA THR A 87 1.63 -2.78 6.80
C THR A 87 1.79 -1.33 6.34
N PHE A 88 1.77 -1.09 5.03
CA PHE A 88 1.95 0.25 4.46
C PHE A 88 0.65 0.96 4.10
N SER A 89 -0.52 0.36 4.38
CA SER A 89 -1.83 1.01 4.23
C SER A 89 -2.16 1.95 5.39
N GLN A 90 -1.36 1.97 6.45
CA GLN A 90 -1.70 2.68 7.69
C GLN A 90 -1.84 4.20 7.48
N GLN A 91 -2.89 4.78 8.07
CA GLN A 91 -3.12 6.22 8.11
C GLN A 91 -3.11 6.72 9.55
N GLY A 92 -2.08 7.46 9.91
CA GLY A 92 -1.95 7.86 11.30
C GLY A 92 -0.68 8.61 11.68
N PHE A 93 -0.43 8.65 12.98
CA PHE A 93 0.78 9.17 13.60
C PHE A 93 1.44 8.09 14.44
N MET A 94 2.76 8.12 14.46
CA MET A 94 3.56 7.34 15.41
C MET A 94 4.37 8.29 16.26
N LEU A 95 4.28 8.11 17.57
CA LEU A 95 5.18 8.69 18.55
C LEU A 95 5.95 7.54 19.20
N SER A 96 7.27 7.55 19.12
CA SER A 96 8.13 6.63 19.87
C SER A 96 9.14 7.37 20.72
N PHE A 97 9.59 6.75 21.81
CA PHE A 97 10.60 7.32 22.70
C PHE A 97 11.90 6.53 22.60
N GLU A 98 12.91 7.14 21.97
CA GLU A 98 14.14 6.46 21.58
C GLU A 98 15.39 6.99 22.30
N ASP A 99 16.51 6.29 22.10
CA ASP A 99 17.82 6.78 22.53
C ASP A 99 18.33 7.83 21.54
N ARG A 100 19.21 8.71 22.02
CA ARG A 100 19.79 9.78 21.17
C ARG A 100 20.45 9.22 19.90
N GLY A 101 21.01 8.02 19.98
CA GLY A 101 21.72 7.38 18.87
C GLY A 101 20.80 6.85 17.76
N ASP A 102 19.51 6.70 18.05
CA ASP A 102 18.52 6.16 17.10
C ASP A 102 17.85 7.25 16.26
N LEU A 103 18.09 8.53 16.58
CA LEU A 103 17.55 9.66 15.84
C LEU A 103 18.29 9.82 14.53
N ILE A 104 17.54 10.06 13.45
CA ILE A 104 18.11 10.60 12.22
C ILE A 104 18.48 12.08 12.43
N LYS A 105 19.29 12.61 11.52
CA LYS A 105 19.83 13.96 11.64
C LYS A 105 18.72 15.01 11.71
N GLU A 106 17.70 14.83 10.88
CA GLU A 106 16.53 15.69 10.73
C GLU A 106 15.75 15.78 12.04
N ASP A 107 15.49 14.65 12.72
CA ASP A 107 14.84 14.63 14.04
C ASP A 107 15.62 15.44 15.08
N TYR A 108 16.94 15.20 15.15
CA TYR A 108 17.79 15.86 16.14
C TYR A 108 17.86 17.36 15.90
N GLU A 109 18.03 17.79 14.65
CA GLU A 109 18.08 19.20 14.27
C GLU A 109 16.75 19.90 14.52
N PHE A 110 15.63 19.23 14.20
CA PHE A 110 14.29 19.75 14.46
C PHE A 110 14.06 20.00 15.96
N ILE A 111 14.30 18.99 16.82
CA ILE A 111 14.17 19.11 18.28
C ILE A 111 15.08 20.22 18.83
N LYS A 112 16.31 20.32 18.31
CA LYS A 112 17.26 21.36 18.72
C LYS A 112 16.83 22.75 18.30
N SER A 113 16.20 22.90 17.14
CA SER A 113 15.68 24.19 16.66
C SER A 113 14.61 24.76 17.60
N LEU A 114 13.85 23.88 18.28
CA LEU A 114 12.88 24.24 19.31
C LEU A 114 13.51 24.59 20.66
N GLY A 115 14.84 24.50 20.80
CA GLY A 115 15.55 24.73 22.06
C GLY A 115 15.42 23.55 23.05
N LEU A 116 14.92 22.40 22.61
CA LEU A 116 14.68 21.24 23.46
C LEU A 116 15.92 20.33 23.56
N SER A 117 15.98 19.58 24.66
CA SER A 117 17.01 18.57 24.86
C SER A 117 16.57 17.53 25.88
N TYR A 118 16.85 16.27 25.55
CA TYR A 118 16.51 15.13 26.40
C TYR A 118 17.76 14.46 26.94
N ARG A 119 17.66 13.88 28.15
CA ARG A 119 18.77 13.20 28.84
C ARG A 119 18.29 11.90 29.45
N GLY A 120 19.00 10.81 29.18
CA GLY A 120 18.67 9.47 29.66
C GLY A 120 18.30 8.53 28.51
N LYS A 121 18.08 7.26 28.85
CA LYS A 121 17.68 6.25 27.86
C LYS A 121 16.21 6.39 27.49
N LYS A 122 15.87 6.15 26.22
CA LYS A 122 14.50 6.19 25.68
C LYS A 122 13.81 7.52 26.04
N GLN A 123 14.54 8.63 25.95
CA GLN A 123 14.05 9.94 26.35
C GLN A 123 13.63 10.83 25.17
N TRP A 124 14.16 10.59 23.99
CA TRP A 124 13.94 11.44 22.83
C TRP A 124 12.65 11.05 22.11
N PRO A 125 11.65 11.94 21.99
CA PRO A 125 10.48 11.66 21.19
C PRO A 125 10.83 11.70 19.70
N ILE A 126 10.41 10.68 18.97
CA ILE A 126 10.44 10.62 17.51
C ILE A 126 9.00 10.59 17.02
N LEU A 127 8.68 11.49 16.08
CA LEU A 127 7.37 11.59 15.46
C LEU A 127 7.45 11.14 14.00
N ARG A 128 6.52 10.31 13.56
CA ARG A 128 6.33 9.98 12.15
C ARG A 128 4.88 10.15 11.75
N ARG A 129 4.69 10.53 10.49
CA ARG A 129 3.40 10.53 9.81
C ARG A 129 3.27 9.29 8.94
N TRP A 130 2.17 8.56 9.07
CA TRP A 130 1.83 7.45 8.18
C TRP A 130 0.89 7.92 7.08
N TYR A 131 1.43 8.00 5.87
CA TYR A 131 0.65 8.16 4.66
C TYR A 131 0.45 6.78 4.02
N PRO A 132 -0.80 6.36 3.73
CA PRO A 132 -1.04 5.09 3.05
C PRO A 132 -0.26 5.00 1.73
N GLY A 133 0.34 3.83 1.49
CA GLY A 133 1.23 3.60 0.35
C GLY A 133 2.63 4.20 0.53
N SER A 134 3.07 4.51 1.75
CA SER A 134 4.40 5.08 2.03
C SER A 134 4.99 4.54 3.33
N ARG A 135 6.33 4.64 3.46
CA ARG A 135 7.00 4.41 4.74
C ARG A 135 6.61 5.52 5.74
N PRO A 136 6.74 5.27 7.05
CA PRO A 136 6.63 6.32 8.05
C PRO A 136 7.54 7.52 7.70
N TRP A 137 6.92 8.68 7.51
CA TRP A 137 7.59 9.88 7.01
C TRP A 137 7.88 10.89 8.11
N LEU A 138 8.74 11.86 7.83
CA LEU A 138 9.00 12.99 8.72
C LEU A 138 7.70 13.73 9.05
N PHE A 139 7.61 14.20 10.29
CA PHE A 139 6.45 14.92 10.79
C PHE A 139 6.72 16.42 10.68
N GLU A 140 6.22 17.05 9.62
CA GLU A 140 6.62 18.41 9.21
C GLU A 140 5.44 19.39 9.08
N ASP A 141 4.19 18.90 9.15
CA ASP A 141 2.99 19.70 8.88
C ASP A 141 2.40 20.30 10.18
N ASP A 142 2.14 21.61 10.16
CA ASP A 142 1.59 22.35 11.31
C ASP A 142 0.17 21.88 11.67
N ASN A 143 -0.65 21.46 10.70
CA ASN A 143 -2.01 21.00 10.97
C ASN A 143 -1.99 19.60 11.62
N ASP A 144 -1.12 18.70 11.14
CA ASP A 144 -0.87 17.42 11.81
C ASP A 144 -0.37 17.63 13.24
N ALA A 145 0.52 18.61 13.47
CA ALA A 145 0.96 18.99 14.82
C ALA A 145 -0.21 19.46 15.69
N GLN A 146 -1.11 20.29 15.17
CA GLN A 146 -2.31 20.74 15.89
C GLN A 146 -3.23 19.58 16.26
N ILE A 147 -3.48 18.65 15.34
CA ILE A 147 -4.32 17.49 15.58
C ILE A 147 -3.69 16.63 16.68
N LEU A 148 -2.41 16.27 16.54
CA LEU A 148 -1.74 15.41 17.50
C LEU A 148 -1.66 16.04 18.90
N THR A 149 -1.43 17.35 19.00
CA THR A 149 -1.46 18.07 20.29
C THR A 149 -2.80 17.90 21.00
N ARG A 150 -3.92 18.13 20.30
CA ARG A 150 -5.27 17.99 20.88
C ARG A 150 -5.55 16.54 21.31
N LEU A 151 -5.16 15.58 20.47
CA LEU A 151 -5.37 14.16 20.77
C LEU A 151 -4.55 13.71 21.98
N ILE A 152 -3.28 14.15 22.10
CA ILE A 152 -2.44 13.80 23.26
C ILE A 152 -2.96 14.48 24.53
N ASP A 153 -3.36 15.75 24.47
CA ASP A 153 -3.95 16.46 25.62
C ASP A 153 -5.17 15.70 26.16
N LYS A 154 -6.09 15.29 25.27
CA LYS A 154 -7.25 14.51 25.68
C LYS A 154 -6.90 13.11 26.17
N LEU A 155 -5.93 12.47 25.53
CA LEU A 155 -5.43 11.16 25.95
C LEU A 155 -4.83 11.21 27.36
N VAL A 156 -4.11 12.28 27.70
CA VAL A 156 -3.59 12.54 29.05
C VAL A 156 -4.71 12.57 30.07
N GLU A 157 -5.83 13.27 29.81
CA GLU A 157 -6.99 13.29 30.71
C GLU A 157 -7.62 11.89 30.92
N VAL A 158 -7.69 11.09 29.85
CA VAL A 158 -8.21 9.72 29.91
C VAL A 158 -7.29 8.84 30.75
N ILE A 159 -5.98 8.89 30.52
CA ILE A 159 -4.99 8.10 31.27
C ILE A 159 -5.00 8.49 32.75
N GLU A 160 -5.06 9.78 33.08
CA GLU A 160 -5.16 10.23 34.47
C GLU A 160 -6.42 9.69 35.14
N SER A 161 -7.55 9.68 34.43
CA SER A 161 -8.81 9.13 34.92
C SER A 161 -8.74 7.62 35.20
N ILE A 162 -8.00 6.87 34.37
CA ILE A 162 -7.70 5.45 34.59
C ILE A 162 -6.84 5.27 35.85
N GLN A 163 -5.75 6.04 35.97
CA GLN A 163 -4.80 5.92 37.08
C GLN A 163 -5.41 6.22 38.45
N ILE A 164 -6.41 7.10 38.51
CA ILE A 164 -7.17 7.39 39.74
C ILE A 164 -8.40 6.50 39.92
N ASN A 165 -8.56 5.44 39.12
CA ASN A 165 -9.66 4.47 39.14
C ASN A 165 -11.05 5.08 38.93
N LYS A 166 -11.17 6.18 38.19
CA LYS A 166 -12.47 6.70 37.73
C LYS A 166 -13.00 5.95 36.52
N VAL A 167 -12.09 5.43 35.69
CA VAL A 167 -12.37 4.59 34.52
C VAL A 167 -11.68 3.26 34.75
N ILE A 168 -12.39 2.15 34.53
CA ILE A 168 -11.85 0.81 34.71
C ILE A 168 -11.50 0.27 33.32
N VAL A 169 -10.25 -0.15 33.14
CA VAL A 169 -9.79 -0.83 31.93
C VAL A 169 -10.24 -2.28 32.01
N ASP A 170 -10.91 -2.76 30.96
CA ASP A 170 -11.34 -4.14 30.77
C ASP A 170 -10.89 -4.56 29.37
N GLU A 171 -10.32 -5.75 29.24
CA GLU A 171 -9.83 -6.32 27.99
C GLU A 171 -10.94 -6.47 26.93
N ASN A 172 -12.20 -6.57 27.37
CA ASN A 172 -13.35 -6.69 26.47
C ASN A 172 -13.94 -5.34 26.04
N ASN A 173 -13.43 -4.22 26.57
CA ASN A 173 -13.98 -2.89 26.33
C ASN A 173 -12.94 -1.94 25.75
N PHE A 174 -13.38 -1.10 24.81
CA PHE A 174 -12.65 0.10 24.42
C PHE A 174 -13.06 1.28 25.29
N ILE A 175 -12.15 2.23 25.43
CA ILE A 175 -12.40 3.48 26.14
C ILE A 175 -12.63 4.55 25.10
N ILE A 176 -13.74 5.28 25.19
CA ILE A 176 -14.08 6.33 24.23
C ILE A 176 -14.29 7.66 24.95
N SER A 177 -13.74 8.72 24.36
CA SER A 177 -13.87 10.10 24.81
C SER A 177 -14.57 10.91 23.72
N ILE A 178 -15.85 11.18 23.92
CA ILE A 178 -16.74 11.87 22.95
C ILE A 178 -17.38 13.06 23.66
N ASN A 179 -17.35 14.24 23.04
CA ASN A 179 -17.83 15.50 23.66
C ASN A 179 -17.31 15.75 25.11
N GLY A 180 -16.08 15.33 25.37
CA GLY A 180 -15.44 15.45 26.69
C GLY A 180 -15.89 14.42 27.75
N GLU A 181 -16.84 13.53 27.43
CA GLU A 181 -17.28 12.45 28.31
C GLU A 181 -16.51 11.16 28.02
N ILE A 182 -16.01 10.51 29.09
CA ILE A 182 -15.28 9.24 29.00
C ILE A 182 -16.21 8.10 29.37
N GLN A 183 -16.30 7.10 28.50
CA GLN A 183 -17.13 5.91 28.65
C GLN A 183 -16.38 4.65 28.20
N CYS A 184 -16.80 3.50 28.69
CA CYS A 184 -16.34 2.19 28.23
C CYS A 184 -17.43 1.59 27.34
N VAL A 185 -17.03 1.04 26.20
CA VAL A 185 -17.92 0.36 25.26
C VAL A 185 -17.38 -1.03 24.93
N PRO A 186 -18.24 -2.04 24.70
CA PRO A 186 -17.78 -3.35 24.25
C PRO A 186 -16.94 -3.23 22.98
N ALA A 187 -15.77 -3.86 22.96
CA ALA A 187 -14.89 -3.88 21.80
C ALA A 187 -15.62 -4.49 20.58
N GLU A 188 -16.44 -5.52 20.81
CA GLU A 188 -17.24 -6.19 19.78
C GLU A 188 -18.19 -5.25 19.04
N ASP A 189 -18.71 -4.20 19.69
CA ASP A 189 -19.63 -3.24 19.06
C ASP A 189 -18.90 -2.39 18.01
N ILE A 190 -17.60 -2.13 18.22
CA ILE A 190 -16.76 -1.38 17.28
C ILE A 190 -16.17 -2.32 16.22
N LEU A 191 -15.63 -3.47 16.65
CA LEU A 191 -14.97 -4.43 15.76
C LEU A 191 -15.94 -5.09 14.77
N ASN A 192 -17.20 -5.32 15.17
CA ASN A 192 -18.20 -5.94 14.30
C ASN A 192 -19.09 -4.93 13.56
N ASP A 193 -18.84 -3.62 13.66
CA ASP A 193 -19.66 -2.65 12.93
C ASP A 193 -19.37 -2.69 11.42
N LYS A 194 -20.10 -3.56 10.72
CA LYS A 194 -20.08 -3.72 9.26
C LYS A 194 -20.50 -2.46 8.48
N LYS A 195 -20.88 -1.37 9.17
CA LYS A 195 -21.12 -0.08 8.53
C LYS A 195 -19.82 0.62 8.14
N HIS A 196 -18.69 0.26 8.74
CA HIS A 196 -17.42 0.89 8.43
C HIS A 196 -16.90 0.45 7.05
N ARG A 197 -17.27 1.20 6.02
CA ARG A 197 -16.90 0.97 4.61
C ARG A 197 -16.30 2.24 4.01
N PRO A 198 -15.15 2.72 4.52
CA PRO A 198 -14.59 4.01 4.08
C PRO A 198 -14.04 3.99 2.65
N TYR A 199 -13.97 2.81 2.03
CA TYR A 199 -13.63 2.62 0.62
C TYR A 199 -14.86 2.43 -0.27
N GLU A 200 -16.09 2.52 0.26
CA GLU A 200 -17.29 2.45 -0.55
C GLU A 200 -17.33 3.63 -1.53
N THR A 201 -17.36 3.33 -2.83
CA THR A 201 -17.48 4.35 -3.87
C THR A 201 -18.85 4.30 -4.55
N LYS A 202 -19.28 5.45 -5.09
CA LYS A 202 -20.48 5.52 -5.93
C LYS A 202 -20.09 5.68 -7.37
N TYR A 203 -20.56 4.78 -8.23
CA TYR A 203 -20.34 4.91 -9.66
C TYR A 203 -21.25 5.99 -10.24
N GLN A 204 -20.64 7.02 -10.82
CA GLN A 204 -21.35 8.25 -11.26
C GLN A 204 -21.66 8.30 -12.76
N ASN A 205 -21.04 7.46 -13.60
CA ASN A 205 -21.16 7.57 -15.06
C ASN A 205 -22.36 6.78 -15.60
N ASP A 206 -23.56 7.38 -15.51
CA ASP A 206 -24.81 6.77 -15.96
C ASP A 206 -24.82 6.41 -17.46
N LEU A 207 -24.12 7.18 -18.29
CA LEU A 207 -24.03 6.92 -19.73
C LEU A 207 -23.28 5.63 -20.03
N LYS A 208 -22.10 5.42 -19.41
CA LYS A 208 -21.34 4.17 -19.54
C LYS A 208 -22.12 3.01 -18.95
N LEU A 209 -22.71 3.18 -17.76
CA LEU A 209 -23.52 2.15 -17.11
C LEU A 209 -24.68 1.68 -18.01
N HIS A 210 -25.39 2.60 -18.66
CA HIS A 210 -26.47 2.25 -19.58
C HIS A 210 -25.96 1.47 -20.80
N ARG A 211 -24.76 1.78 -21.31
CA ARG A 211 -24.13 0.99 -22.39
C ARG A 211 -23.73 -0.41 -21.91
N ILE A 212 -23.13 -0.53 -20.73
CA ILE A 212 -22.73 -1.81 -20.12
C ILE A 212 -23.95 -2.72 -19.91
N LYS A 213 -25.07 -2.16 -19.47
CA LYS A 213 -26.32 -2.92 -19.30
C LYS A 213 -26.85 -3.55 -20.59
N LYS A 214 -26.48 -3.01 -21.75
CA LYS A 214 -26.86 -3.53 -23.07
C LYS A 214 -25.90 -4.58 -23.61
N LEU A 215 -24.72 -4.72 -23.01
CA LEU A 215 -23.79 -5.78 -23.37
C LEU A 215 -24.42 -7.14 -23.05
N LYS A 216 -24.06 -8.15 -23.85
CA LYS A 216 -24.49 -9.53 -23.60
C LYS A 216 -23.90 -9.97 -22.25
N LYS A 217 -24.75 -10.47 -21.35
CA LYS A 217 -24.27 -11.12 -20.14
C LYS A 217 -23.73 -12.50 -20.51
N MET A 218 -22.46 -12.74 -20.21
CA MET A 218 -21.78 -14.00 -20.47
C MET A 218 -21.59 -14.74 -19.15
N ASN A 219 -21.61 -16.07 -19.19
CA ASN A 219 -21.26 -16.90 -18.04
C ASN A 219 -19.73 -16.97 -17.93
N LYS A 220 -19.15 -15.83 -17.55
CA LYS A 220 -17.73 -15.58 -17.39
C LYS A 220 -17.48 -15.04 -16.00
N SER A 221 -16.40 -15.50 -15.38
CA SER A 221 -15.97 -15.05 -14.06
C SER A 221 -14.62 -14.36 -14.20
N LEU A 222 -14.55 -13.14 -13.70
CA LEU A 222 -13.31 -12.38 -13.64
C LEU A 222 -12.82 -12.34 -12.20
N GLU A 223 -11.53 -12.06 -12.02
CA GLU A 223 -10.97 -11.77 -10.71
C GLU A 223 -10.17 -10.46 -10.71
N ILE A 224 -10.08 -9.84 -9.53
CA ILE A 224 -9.29 -8.63 -9.29
C ILE A 224 -8.40 -8.84 -8.08
N LEU A 225 -7.09 -8.82 -8.32
CA LEU A 225 -6.07 -8.77 -7.29
C LEU A 225 -5.48 -7.36 -7.24
N GLN A 226 -5.33 -6.80 -6.05
CA GLN A 226 -4.66 -5.52 -5.85
C GLN A 226 -3.59 -5.61 -4.77
N LEU A 227 -2.35 -5.23 -5.10
CA LEU A 227 -1.20 -5.28 -4.19
C LEU A 227 -0.36 -4.00 -4.26
N MET A 228 0.49 -3.79 -3.25
CA MET A 228 1.57 -2.83 -3.33
C MET A 228 2.82 -3.50 -3.90
N LEU A 229 3.48 -2.84 -4.84
CA LEU A 229 4.81 -3.26 -5.26
C LEU A 229 5.81 -3.00 -4.13
N PRO A 230 6.69 -3.97 -3.80
CA PRO A 230 7.60 -3.86 -2.65
C PRO A 230 8.73 -2.84 -2.87
N GLU A 231 8.87 -2.39 -4.09
CA GLU A 231 9.90 -1.49 -4.57
C GLU A 231 9.48 -0.02 -4.39
N GLU A 232 10.21 0.72 -3.56
CA GLU A 232 9.90 2.12 -3.32
C GLU A 232 10.24 3.00 -4.54
N THR A 233 9.34 3.92 -4.86
CA THR A 233 9.61 4.97 -5.84
C THR A 233 9.43 6.35 -5.25
N TRP A 234 10.18 7.32 -5.76
CA TRP A 234 10.03 8.71 -5.37
C TRP A 234 8.84 9.37 -6.07
N ASP A 235 7.95 9.98 -5.30
CA ASP A 235 6.86 10.82 -5.79
C ASP A 235 7.23 12.30 -5.59
N ASP A 236 7.47 13.01 -6.68
CA ASP A 236 7.78 14.45 -6.66
C ASP A 236 6.62 15.33 -6.20
N ASP A 237 5.37 14.93 -6.48
CA ASP A 237 4.18 15.70 -6.09
C ASP A 237 3.92 15.57 -4.59
N GLN A 238 4.19 14.39 -4.04
CA GLN A 238 4.04 14.09 -2.61
C GLN A 238 5.32 14.31 -1.79
N ASN A 239 6.45 14.57 -2.46
CA ASN A 239 7.79 14.74 -1.90
C ASN A 239 8.19 13.63 -0.90
N ARG A 240 7.89 12.37 -1.24
CA ARG A 240 8.19 11.19 -0.41
C ARG A 240 8.35 9.93 -1.23
N ALA A 241 8.96 8.91 -0.62
CA ALA A 241 8.97 7.56 -1.19
C ALA A 241 7.60 6.89 -1.02
N ILE A 242 7.11 6.21 -2.05
CA ILE A 242 5.82 5.53 -2.09
C ILE A 242 5.96 4.12 -2.66
N PHE A 243 4.98 3.27 -2.35
CA PHE A 243 4.80 1.95 -2.92
C PHE A 243 3.63 2.00 -3.90
N PRO A 244 3.88 1.88 -5.22
CA PRO A 244 2.81 1.89 -6.21
C PRO A 244 1.83 0.73 -6.00
N MET A 245 0.55 1.01 -6.22
CA MET A 245 -0.53 0.03 -6.23
C MET A 245 -0.66 -0.58 -7.62
N LEU A 246 -0.52 -1.89 -7.72
CA LEU A 246 -0.82 -2.65 -8.92
C LEU A 246 -2.19 -3.31 -8.79
N THR A 247 -3.03 -3.13 -9.79
CA THR A 247 -4.32 -3.83 -9.94
C THR A 247 -4.24 -4.77 -11.14
N VAL A 248 -4.47 -6.05 -10.89
CA VAL A 248 -4.47 -7.12 -11.89
C VAL A 248 -5.90 -7.58 -12.07
N LEU A 249 -6.38 -7.55 -13.32
CA LEU A 249 -7.69 -8.09 -13.68
C LEU A 249 -7.47 -9.30 -14.57
N SER A 250 -8.18 -10.39 -14.31
CA SER A 250 -7.98 -11.65 -15.04
C SER A 250 -9.30 -12.37 -15.36
N ASP A 251 -9.35 -13.12 -16.46
CA ASP A 251 -10.43 -14.08 -16.77
C ASP A 251 -10.06 -15.44 -16.17
N ILE A 252 -10.88 -15.93 -15.25
CA ILE A 252 -10.62 -17.17 -14.50
C ILE A 252 -10.61 -18.38 -15.43
N ASP A 253 -11.51 -18.42 -16.42
CA ASP A 253 -11.65 -19.62 -17.25
C ASP A 253 -10.49 -19.78 -18.24
N SER A 254 -9.93 -18.66 -18.73
CA SER A 254 -8.86 -18.69 -19.72
C SER A 254 -7.47 -18.46 -19.14
N GLY A 255 -7.34 -18.08 -17.87
CA GLY A 255 -6.08 -17.65 -17.27
C GLY A 255 -5.55 -16.33 -17.86
N TYR A 256 -6.37 -15.60 -18.61
CA TYR A 256 -5.90 -14.41 -19.34
C TYR A 256 -5.85 -13.20 -18.40
N VAL A 257 -4.71 -12.54 -18.34
CA VAL A 257 -4.51 -11.31 -17.57
C VAL A 257 -4.69 -10.10 -18.50
N PHE A 258 -5.63 -9.22 -18.14
CA PHE A 258 -5.81 -7.93 -18.81
C PHE A 258 -4.70 -6.96 -18.41
N ASN A 259 -4.51 -5.90 -19.20
CA ASN A 259 -3.53 -4.83 -18.94
C ASN A 259 -3.57 -4.35 -17.47
N PRO A 260 -2.54 -4.66 -16.65
CA PRO A 260 -2.48 -4.29 -15.25
C PRO A 260 -2.48 -2.78 -15.06
N GLN A 261 -3.19 -2.29 -14.07
CA GLN A 261 -3.28 -0.86 -13.81
C GLN A 261 -2.35 -0.48 -12.65
N LEU A 262 -1.50 0.52 -12.90
CA LEU A 262 -0.62 1.10 -11.89
C LEU A 262 -1.21 2.41 -11.38
N GLU A 263 -1.26 2.60 -10.07
CA GLU A 263 -1.69 3.84 -9.44
C GLU A 263 -0.78 4.15 -8.24
N VAL A 264 -0.43 5.41 -8.07
CA VAL A 264 0.54 5.89 -7.08
C VAL A 264 -0.12 6.56 -5.89
N ASP A 265 -1.35 7.01 -6.09
CA ASP A 265 -2.22 7.47 -5.03
C ASP A 265 -3.06 6.31 -4.49
N TYR A 266 -2.75 5.89 -3.27
CA TYR A 266 -3.39 4.77 -2.61
C TYR A 266 -4.92 4.84 -2.66
N TYR A 267 -5.53 6.01 -2.45
CA TYR A 267 -6.99 6.13 -2.46
C TYR A 267 -7.57 6.13 -3.86
N LYS A 268 -6.92 6.79 -4.80
CA LYS A 268 -7.36 6.76 -6.21
C LYS A 268 -7.35 5.35 -6.79
N SER A 269 -6.50 4.45 -6.27
CA SER A 269 -6.46 3.06 -6.72
C SER A 269 -7.79 2.34 -6.50
N TYR A 270 -8.52 2.68 -5.43
CA TYR A 270 -9.88 2.21 -5.18
C TYR A 270 -10.93 3.05 -5.92
N GLU A 271 -10.80 4.39 -5.91
CA GLU A 271 -11.78 5.29 -6.53
C GLU A 271 -11.94 5.08 -8.04
N ASN A 272 -10.85 4.77 -8.75
CA ASN A 272 -10.84 4.63 -10.20
C ASN A 272 -11.26 3.22 -10.67
N LEU A 273 -11.33 2.23 -9.77
CA LEU A 273 -11.47 0.83 -10.14
C LEU A 273 -12.77 0.52 -10.89
N SER A 274 -13.88 1.13 -10.47
CA SER A 274 -15.17 1.00 -11.16
C SER A 274 -15.15 1.57 -12.58
N GLU A 275 -14.41 2.67 -12.81
CA GLU A 275 -14.29 3.27 -14.15
C GLU A 275 -13.37 2.44 -15.05
N HIS A 276 -12.31 1.84 -14.50
CA HIS A 276 -11.47 0.89 -15.22
C HIS A 276 -12.27 -0.34 -15.67
N LEU A 277 -13.08 -0.94 -14.79
CA LEU A 277 -13.97 -2.05 -15.14
C LEU A 277 -14.97 -1.66 -16.24
N ALA A 278 -15.53 -0.45 -16.16
CA ALA A 278 -16.45 0.05 -17.17
C ALA A 278 -15.77 0.17 -18.55
N ASN A 279 -14.52 0.65 -18.59
CA ASN A 279 -13.74 0.75 -19.82
C ASN A 279 -13.40 -0.63 -20.39
N LEU A 280 -12.91 -1.54 -19.54
CA LEU A 280 -12.58 -2.92 -19.94
C LEU A 280 -13.78 -3.60 -20.62
N MET A 281 -14.96 -3.53 -19.99
CA MET A 281 -16.18 -4.12 -20.54
C MET A 281 -16.61 -3.51 -21.88
N LEU A 282 -16.48 -2.18 -22.03
CA LEU A 282 -16.96 -1.47 -23.21
C LEU A 282 -16.00 -1.51 -24.39
N ASN A 283 -14.70 -1.55 -24.13
CA ASN A 283 -13.68 -1.34 -25.14
C ASN A 283 -12.96 -2.63 -25.54
N GLU A 284 -12.82 -3.58 -24.62
CA GLU A 284 -12.00 -4.78 -24.83
C GLU A 284 -12.87 -6.04 -24.82
N LEU A 285 -13.67 -6.25 -23.77
CA LEU A 285 -14.47 -7.47 -23.63
C LEU A 285 -15.67 -7.49 -24.57
N ASN A 286 -16.35 -6.34 -24.70
CA ASN A 286 -17.64 -6.21 -25.37
C ASN A 286 -18.72 -7.17 -24.83
N TYR A 287 -18.57 -7.60 -23.58
CA TYR A 287 -19.53 -8.39 -22.81
C TYR A 287 -19.53 -7.95 -21.35
N ARG A 288 -20.56 -8.37 -20.59
CA ARG A 288 -20.63 -8.19 -19.14
C ARG A 288 -20.47 -9.56 -18.46
N PRO A 289 -19.54 -9.75 -17.50
CA PRO A 289 -19.35 -11.02 -16.82
C PRO A 289 -20.56 -11.37 -15.93
N ASN A 290 -20.60 -12.62 -15.48
CA ASN A 290 -21.58 -13.04 -14.48
C ASN A 290 -21.20 -12.54 -13.10
N GLU A 291 -19.91 -12.68 -12.77
CA GLU A 291 -19.35 -12.36 -11.46
C GLU A 291 -17.92 -11.83 -11.57
N ILE A 292 -17.51 -11.15 -10.51
CA ILE A 292 -16.16 -10.66 -10.27
C ILE A 292 -15.78 -11.11 -8.85
N ILE A 293 -14.69 -11.87 -8.74
CA ILE A 293 -14.08 -12.26 -7.48
C ILE A 293 -13.00 -11.23 -7.13
N VAL A 294 -12.92 -10.82 -5.87
CA VAL A 294 -11.92 -9.84 -5.42
C VAL A 294 -11.12 -10.38 -4.25
N SER A 295 -9.84 -10.00 -4.19
CA SER A 295 -8.90 -10.53 -3.18
C SER A 295 -9.22 -10.11 -1.74
N GLU A 296 -9.93 -9.00 -1.54
CA GLU A 296 -10.17 -8.42 -0.22
C GLU A 296 -11.42 -7.51 -0.17
N GLY A 297 -11.92 -7.27 1.05
CA GLY A 297 -13.13 -6.48 1.28
C GLY A 297 -13.03 -5.01 0.84
N PHE A 298 -11.85 -4.38 0.91
CA PHE A 298 -11.68 -2.99 0.47
C PHE A 298 -11.87 -2.84 -1.04
N VAL A 299 -11.39 -3.82 -1.81
CA VAL A 299 -11.63 -3.89 -3.26
C VAL A 299 -13.11 -4.10 -3.53
N GLU A 300 -13.79 -4.99 -2.79
CA GLU A 300 -15.24 -5.21 -2.90
C GLU A 300 -16.00 -3.90 -2.70
N ASP A 301 -15.77 -3.20 -1.58
CA ASP A 301 -16.41 -1.94 -1.24
C ASP A 301 -16.26 -0.90 -2.36
N SER A 302 -15.09 -0.86 -2.99
CA SER A 302 -14.79 0.10 -4.06
C SER A 302 -15.55 -0.13 -5.37
N ILE A 303 -16.07 -1.34 -5.62
CA ILE A 303 -16.77 -1.68 -6.87
C ILE A 303 -18.20 -2.18 -6.66
N LEU A 304 -18.64 -2.38 -5.42
CA LEU A 304 -19.93 -3.01 -5.11
C LEU A 304 -21.12 -2.23 -5.67
N ASP A 305 -21.10 -0.89 -5.61
CA ASP A 305 -22.14 -0.04 -6.19
C ASP A 305 -22.21 -0.19 -7.72
N PHE A 306 -21.05 -0.21 -8.40
CA PHE A 306 -20.95 -0.45 -9.84
C PHE A 306 -21.50 -1.84 -10.19
N CYS A 307 -21.06 -2.89 -9.50
CA CYS A 307 -21.47 -4.28 -9.76
C CYS A 307 -22.98 -4.45 -9.58
N LYS A 308 -23.55 -3.93 -8.48
CA LYS A 308 -25.01 -3.94 -8.23
C LYS A 308 -25.77 -3.23 -9.35
N LYS A 309 -25.34 -2.03 -9.72
CA LYS A 309 -25.95 -1.25 -10.80
C LYS A 309 -25.81 -1.98 -12.13
N ALA A 310 -24.70 -2.63 -12.39
CA ALA A 310 -24.42 -3.36 -13.62
C ALA A 310 -25.04 -4.77 -13.62
N GLY A 311 -25.57 -5.31 -12.52
CA GLY A 311 -26.13 -6.67 -12.47
C GLY A 311 -25.07 -7.78 -12.54
N ILE A 312 -23.92 -7.52 -11.91
CA ILE A 312 -22.75 -8.40 -11.78
C ILE A 312 -22.65 -8.81 -10.31
N ILE A 313 -22.40 -10.09 -10.06
CA ILE A 313 -22.13 -10.59 -8.70
C ILE A 313 -20.71 -10.17 -8.31
N CYS A 314 -20.52 -9.71 -7.08
CA CYS A 314 -19.20 -9.32 -6.56
C CYS A 314 -19.02 -10.02 -5.22
N GLU A 315 -17.96 -10.79 -5.08
CA GLU A 315 -17.69 -11.60 -3.89
C GLU A 315 -16.19 -11.57 -3.57
N VAL A 316 -15.86 -11.55 -2.28
CA VAL A 316 -14.47 -11.72 -1.82
C VAL A 316 -14.12 -13.22 -1.90
N GLY A 317 -12.99 -13.53 -2.50
CA GLY A 317 -12.52 -14.91 -2.69
C GLY A 317 -11.08 -14.99 -3.19
N PRO A 318 -10.55 -16.21 -3.37
CA PRO A 318 -9.18 -16.40 -3.87
C PRO A 318 -9.03 -15.90 -5.31
N THR A 319 -7.86 -15.35 -5.63
CA THR A 319 -7.55 -14.76 -6.95
C THR A 319 -6.36 -15.47 -7.59
N PHE A 320 -6.55 -16.72 -8.01
CA PHE A 320 -5.46 -17.63 -8.38
C PHE A 320 -4.65 -17.13 -9.59
N VAL A 321 -5.31 -16.64 -10.64
CA VAL A 321 -4.65 -16.21 -11.88
C VAL A 321 -3.82 -14.94 -11.63
N GLY A 322 -4.37 -14.01 -10.84
CA GLY A 322 -3.70 -12.80 -10.42
C GLY A 322 -2.52 -13.09 -9.50
N GLU A 323 -2.68 -14.01 -8.55
CA GLU A 323 -1.61 -14.43 -7.63
C GLU A 323 -0.46 -15.12 -8.39
N GLU A 324 -0.77 -16.02 -9.31
CA GLU A 324 0.23 -16.66 -10.17
C GLU A 324 1.01 -15.63 -11.00
N PHE A 325 0.29 -14.69 -11.62
CA PHE A 325 0.90 -13.58 -12.37
C PHE A 325 1.85 -12.76 -11.50
N VAL A 326 1.41 -12.39 -10.30
CA VAL A 326 2.19 -11.56 -9.36
C VAL A 326 3.40 -12.31 -8.83
N ASN A 327 3.25 -13.57 -8.43
CA ASN A 327 4.35 -14.39 -7.93
C ASN A 327 5.42 -14.55 -9.00
N THR A 328 5.01 -14.80 -10.25
CA THR A 328 5.92 -14.88 -11.39
C THR A 328 6.62 -13.54 -11.63
N MET A 329 5.88 -12.43 -11.64
CA MET A 329 6.45 -11.09 -11.85
C MET A 329 7.44 -10.69 -10.75
N LEU A 330 7.15 -11.02 -9.49
CA LEU A 330 8.00 -10.69 -8.35
C LEU A 330 9.11 -11.72 -8.10
N GLY A 331 9.13 -12.84 -8.84
CA GLY A 331 10.08 -13.93 -8.63
C GLY A 331 9.90 -14.64 -7.29
N MET A 332 8.67 -14.67 -6.76
CA MET A 332 8.30 -15.33 -5.51
C MET A 332 8.00 -16.81 -5.78
N LYS A 333 8.49 -17.71 -4.91
CA LYS A 333 8.16 -19.14 -5.00
C LYS A 333 6.70 -19.35 -4.59
N SER A 334 5.91 -20.04 -5.42
CA SER A 334 4.61 -20.54 -4.99
C SER A 334 4.81 -21.71 -4.01
N GLU A 335 4.06 -21.74 -2.91
CA GLU A 335 4.15 -22.83 -1.92
C GLU A 335 3.54 -24.16 -2.43
N GLU A 336 2.82 -24.16 -3.56
CA GLU A 336 1.99 -25.29 -4.00
C GLU A 336 2.57 -26.16 -5.13
N HIS A 337 3.73 -25.82 -5.72
CA HIS A 337 4.29 -26.55 -6.88
C HIS A 337 5.59 -27.31 -6.59
N ASP A 338 5.70 -27.96 -5.43
CA ASP A 338 6.84 -28.85 -5.10
C ASP A 338 6.67 -30.29 -5.65
N ASP A 339 5.51 -30.62 -6.22
CA ASP A 339 5.23 -31.93 -6.80
C ASP A 339 4.64 -31.76 -8.21
N LEU A 340 5.42 -32.03 -9.26
CA LEU A 340 5.06 -32.80 -10.49
C LEU A 340 6.02 -32.58 -11.69
N HIS A 341 6.64 -33.69 -12.11
CA HIS A 341 7.05 -34.19 -13.45
C HIS A 341 7.54 -33.29 -14.62
N ASP A 342 8.62 -33.78 -15.25
CA ASP A 342 9.23 -33.46 -16.57
C ASP A 342 9.60 -31.97 -16.83
N GLU A 343 10.80 -31.60 -16.36
CA GLU A 343 11.40 -30.25 -16.40
C GLU A 343 11.50 -29.59 -17.80
N GLU A 344 11.55 -30.35 -18.90
CA GLU A 344 11.77 -29.79 -20.25
C GLU A 344 10.48 -29.29 -20.94
N GLU A 345 9.33 -29.95 -20.76
CA GLU A 345 8.07 -29.56 -21.41
C GLU A 345 7.38 -28.39 -20.66
N ILE A 346 7.61 -28.29 -19.35
CA ILE A 346 7.14 -27.17 -18.50
C ILE A 346 7.95 -25.89 -18.79
N SER A 347 9.24 -26.00 -19.14
CA SER A 347 10.10 -24.84 -19.41
C SER A 347 9.59 -24.00 -20.58
N ASP A 348 9.22 -24.64 -21.70
CA ASP A 348 8.80 -23.92 -22.90
C ASP A 348 7.42 -23.25 -22.73
N GLU A 349 6.47 -23.91 -22.04
CA GLU A 349 5.15 -23.32 -21.73
C GLU A 349 5.28 -22.17 -20.71
N LEU A 350 6.17 -22.28 -19.73
CA LEU A 350 6.47 -21.23 -18.76
C LEU A 350 7.17 -20.03 -19.40
N ASP A 351 8.04 -20.26 -20.38
CA ASP A 351 8.75 -19.20 -21.11
C ASP A 351 7.81 -18.38 -22.00
N GLU A 352 6.93 -19.04 -22.78
CA GLU A 352 5.92 -18.34 -23.60
C GLU A 352 4.95 -17.53 -22.72
N PHE A 353 4.57 -18.07 -21.57
CA PHE A 353 3.72 -17.42 -20.59
C PHE A 353 4.37 -16.17 -19.98
N ILE A 354 5.65 -16.26 -19.59
CA ILE A 354 6.41 -15.13 -19.05
C ILE A 354 6.61 -14.03 -20.10
N GLU A 355 6.83 -14.39 -21.36
CA GLU A 355 6.88 -13.42 -22.46
C GLU A 355 5.56 -12.65 -22.63
N GLU A 356 4.43 -13.36 -22.69
CA GLU A 356 3.11 -12.73 -22.81
C GLU A 356 2.81 -11.79 -21.62
N TYR A 357 3.24 -12.18 -20.43
CA TYR A 357 3.12 -11.36 -19.22
C TYR A 357 3.92 -10.07 -19.27
N VAL A 358 5.20 -10.14 -19.63
CA VAL A 358 6.02 -8.93 -19.68
C VAL A 358 5.52 -8.02 -20.80
N ILE A 359 5.06 -8.55 -21.92
CA ILE A 359 4.40 -7.77 -22.98
C ILE A 359 3.20 -6.98 -22.42
N THR A 360 2.37 -7.63 -21.61
CA THR A 360 1.16 -7.05 -21.03
C THR A 360 1.47 -5.96 -20.00
N ILE A 361 2.49 -6.16 -19.16
CA ILE A 361 2.99 -5.11 -18.25
C ILE A 361 3.53 -3.91 -19.05
N MET A 362 4.34 -4.17 -20.09
CA MET A 362 4.96 -3.10 -20.89
C MET A 362 3.93 -2.20 -21.58
N LYS A 363 2.86 -2.77 -22.14
CA LYS A 363 1.77 -1.99 -22.74
C LYS A 363 1.13 -1.03 -21.72
N SER A 364 0.85 -1.55 -20.53
CA SER A 364 0.22 -0.78 -19.46
C SER A 364 1.13 0.35 -18.94
N LEU A 365 2.43 0.08 -18.83
CA LEU A 365 3.41 1.08 -18.42
C LEU A 365 3.61 2.19 -19.44
N ILE A 366 3.55 1.89 -20.73
CA ILE A 366 3.59 2.90 -21.79
C ILE A 366 2.39 3.84 -21.66
N GLU A 367 1.18 3.28 -21.53
CA GLU A 367 -0.04 4.08 -21.37
C GLU A 367 0.03 4.97 -20.13
N TYR A 368 0.45 4.42 -18.99
CA TYR A 368 0.65 5.18 -17.76
C TYR A 368 1.68 6.30 -17.94
N GLN A 369 2.84 6.02 -18.55
CA GLN A 369 3.88 7.04 -18.76
C GLN A 369 3.42 8.18 -19.68
N LEU A 370 2.62 7.87 -20.71
CA LEU A 370 2.06 8.88 -21.61
C LEU A 370 1.11 9.84 -20.87
N LEU A 371 0.33 9.31 -19.92
CA LEU A 371 -0.56 10.08 -19.08
C LEU A 371 0.19 10.84 -17.97
N HIS A 372 1.33 10.31 -17.51
CA HIS A 372 2.11 10.83 -16.40
C HIS A 372 3.59 11.06 -16.74
N PRO A 373 3.96 11.97 -17.67
CA PRO A 373 5.36 12.12 -18.10
C PRO A 373 6.36 12.46 -16.99
N SER A 374 5.90 13.11 -15.91
CA SER A 374 6.72 13.43 -14.73
C SER A 374 7.07 12.21 -13.87
N ARG A 375 6.40 11.07 -14.07
CA ARG A 375 6.53 9.88 -13.22
C ARG A 375 7.51 8.84 -13.77
N ILE A 376 8.52 9.28 -14.52
CA ILE A 376 9.51 8.41 -15.17
C ILE A 376 10.25 7.47 -14.22
N GLY A 377 10.43 7.86 -12.95
CA GLY A 377 11.01 7.00 -11.93
C GLY A 377 10.18 5.74 -11.67
N ILE A 378 8.86 5.88 -11.70
CA ILE A 378 7.88 4.82 -11.39
C ILE A 378 7.78 3.87 -12.57
N THR A 379 7.54 4.43 -13.76
CA THR A 379 7.41 3.61 -14.96
C THR A 379 8.72 2.93 -15.33
N GLY A 380 9.85 3.60 -15.17
CA GLY A 380 11.17 3.02 -15.39
C GLY A 380 11.48 1.87 -14.44
N GLN A 381 11.11 1.98 -13.16
CA GLN A 381 11.32 0.93 -12.16
C GLN A 381 10.47 -0.31 -12.45
N VAL A 382 9.15 -0.17 -12.67
CA VAL A 382 8.28 -1.32 -12.96
C VAL A 382 8.67 -1.97 -14.29
N LEU A 383 9.09 -1.17 -15.28
CA LEU A 383 9.61 -1.69 -16.54
C LEU A 383 10.89 -2.50 -16.33
N THR A 384 11.78 -2.03 -15.44
CA THR A 384 12.99 -2.74 -15.05
C THR A 384 12.68 -4.07 -14.36
N MET A 385 11.68 -4.11 -13.46
CA MET A 385 11.22 -5.35 -12.83
C MET A 385 10.70 -6.35 -13.87
N ALA A 386 9.88 -5.89 -14.81
CA ALA A 386 9.37 -6.75 -15.88
C ALA A 386 10.53 -7.34 -16.73
N PHE A 387 11.53 -6.51 -17.06
CA PHE A 387 12.71 -7.00 -17.76
C PHE A 387 13.57 -7.94 -16.93
N SER A 388 13.66 -7.75 -15.61
CA SER A 388 14.42 -8.67 -14.75
C SER A 388 13.83 -10.07 -14.76
N THR A 389 12.50 -10.19 -14.75
CA THR A 389 11.81 -11.49 -14.83
C THR A 389 12.15 -12.25 -16.12
N LEU A 390 12.26 -11.57 -17.26
CA LEU A 390 12.66 -12.19 -18.53
C LEU A 390 14.14 -12.63 -18.57
N VAL A 391 15.01 -11.92 -17.86
CA VAL A 391 16.42 -12.29 -17.77
C VAL A 391 16.59 -13.55 -16.91
N LEU A 392 15.70 -13.77 -15.93
CA LEU A 392 15.68 -14.99 -15.13
C LEU A 392 15.33 -16.23 -15.96
N THR A 393 14.43 -16.10 -16.94
CA THR A 393 14.00 -17.22 -17.78
C THR A 393 14.97 -17.52 -18.92
N LYS A 394 15.51 -16.49 -19.58
CA LYS A 394 16.35 -16.66 -20.77
C LYS A 394 17.85 -16.79 -20.48
N GLU A 395 18.27 -16.76 -19.22
CA GLU A 395 19.67 -16.76 -18.74
C GLU A 395 20.61 -15.70 -19.37
N GLU A 396 20.07 -14.71 -20.08
CA GLU A 396 20.84 -13.65 -20.74
C GLU A 396 20.42 -12.27 -20.19
N GLY A 397 21.34 -11.54 -19.56
CA GLY A 397 21.09 -10.18 -19.07
C GLY A 397 22.00 -9.75 -17.91
N PRO A 398 21.90 -8.49 -17.45
CA PRO A 398 22.78 -7.98 -16.39
C PRO A 398 22.47 -8.63 -15.03
N MET A 399 23.51 -8.95 -14.25
CA MET A 399 23.32 -9.44 -12.86
C MET A 399 22.76 -8.38 -11.90
N GLU A 400 22.99 -7.10 -12.20
CA GLU A 400 22.49 -5.99 -11.40
C GLU A 400 21.84 -4.92 -12.29
N TRP A 401 20.62 -4.52 -11.95
CA TRP A 401 19.83 -3.52 -12.69
C TRP A 401 20.22 -2.07 -12.33
N THR A 402 21.52 -1.78 -12.43
CA THR A 402 22.08 -0.43 -12.30
C THR A 402 21.96 0.35 -13.62
N GLU A 403 22.38 1.62 -13.65
CA GLU A 403 22.49 2.36 -14.93
C GLU A 403 23.33 1.61 -15.99
N ALA A 404 24.37 0.89 -15.56
CA ALA A 404 25.18 0.06 -16.43
C ALA A 404 24.41 -1.19 -16.93
N GLY A 405 23.66 -1.86 -16.04
CA GLY A 405 22.84 -3.02 -16.41
C GLY A 405 21.66 -2.65 -17.32
N LEU A 406 21.02 -1.51 -17.08
CA LEU A 406 19.99 -0.97 -17.97
C LEU A 406 20.56 -0.61 -19.34
N SER A 407 21.76 -0.02 -19.38
CA SER A 407 22.46 0.29 -20.62
C SER A 407 22.84 -0.98 -21.40
N GLU A 408 23.24 -2.05 -20.71
CA GLU A 408 23.48 -3.37 -21.32
C GLU A 408 22.19 -3.95 -21.92
N THR A 409 21.09 -3.91 -21.16
CA THR A 409 19.77 -4.39 -21.60
C THR A 409 19.26 -3.63 -22.82
N LEU A 410 19.42 -2.31 -22.83
CA LEU A 410 19.07 -1.43 -23.97
C LEU A 410 19.78 -1.80 -25.28
N ASN A 411 20.97 -2.40 -25.16
CA ASN A 411 21.80 -2.83 -26.28
C ASN A 411 21.74 -4.35 -26.53
N SER A 412 20.94 -5.09 -25.76
CA SER A 412 20.78 -6.54 -25.89
C SER A 412 19.88 -6.90 -27.08
N LYS A 413 20.13 -8.08 -27.68
CA LYS A 413 19.24 -8.64 -28.72
C LYS A 413 17.89 -9.10 -28.16
N ILE A 414 17.84 -9.43 -26.87
CA ILE A 414 16.65 -9.87 -26.14
C ILE A 414 15.60 -8.77 -26.14
N LEU A 415 16.00 -7.55 -25.77
CA LEU A 415 15.14 -6.38 -25.84
C LEU A 415 14.65 -6.13 -27.27
N GLU A 416 15.49 -6.34 -28.28
CA GLU A 416 15.06 -6.17 -29.67
C GLU A 416 14.04 -7.21 -30.14
N HIS A 417 14.13 -8.46 -29.66
CA HIS A 417 13.18 -9.53 -29.93
C HIS A 417 11.83 -9.27 -29.26
N LEU A 418 11.84 -8.99 -27.96
CA LEU A 418 10.63 -8.67 -27.19
C LEU A 418 9.91 -7.45 -27.75
N LEU A 419 10.66 -6.40 -28.13
CA LEU A 419 10.08 -5.21 -28.76
C LEU A 419 9.46 -5.47 -30.14
N LEU A 420 9.74 -6.61 -30.80
CA LEU A 420 9.04 -7.03 -32.02
C LEU A 420 7.70 -7.71 -31.70
N GLU A 421 7.59 -8.38 -30.55
CA GLU A 421 6.39 -9.13 -30.11
C GLU A 421 5.36 -8.24 -29.40
N ILE A 422 5.80 -7.24 -28.63
CA ILE A 422 4.91 -6.31 -27.90
C ILE A 422 3.94 -5.60 -28.83
N ASN A 423 4.45 -5.14 -29.97
CA ASN A 423 3.68 -4.39 -30.96
C ASN A 423 4.45 -4.30 -32.30
N PRO A 424 3.88 -4.67 -33.45
CA PRO A 424 4.52 -4.44 -34.76
C PRO A 424 4.68 -2.94 -35.10
N ASN A 425 4.13 -2.03 -34.29
CA ASN A 425 4.21 -0.60 -34.47
C ASN A 425 5.51 -0.01 -33.87
N LEU A 426 6.37 0.57 -34.73
CA LEU A 426 7.69 1.13 -34.39
C LEU A 426 7.70 2.16 -33.25
N ASN A 427 6.56 2.81 -32.96
CA ASN A 427 6.48 3.87 -31.94
C ASN A 427 6.62 3.32 -30.51
N ALA A 428 5.96 2.21 -30.17
CA ALA A 428 6.05 1.62 -28.82
C ALA A 428 7.47 1.15 -28.48
N LYS A 429 8.20 0.64 -29.48
CA LYS A 429 9.62 0.28 -29.39
C LYS A 429 10.50 1.49 -29.04
N GLN A 430 10.23 2.64 -29.64
CA GLN A 430 10.96 3.88 -29.35
C GLN A 430 10.61 4.42 -27.97
N GLU A 431 9.34 4.35 -27.58
CA GLU A 431 8.85 4.80 -26.27
C GLU A 431 9.46 3.99 -25.12
N ILE A 432 9.47 2.65 -25.18
CA ILE A 432 10.11 1.80 -24.16
C ILE A 432 11.61 2.10 -24.05
N LYS A 433 12.33 2.22 -25.18
CA LYS A 433 13.75 2.57 -25.16
C LYS A 433 13.98 3.96 -24.55
N GLN A 434 13.11 4.92 -24.85
CA GLN A 434 13.19 6.27 -24.31
C GLN A 434 12.94 6.27 -22.78
N ILE A 435 11.94 5.54 -22.30
CA ILE A 435 11.62 5.38 -20.87
C ILE A 435 12.82 4.81 -20.11
N LEU A 436 13.39 3.70 -20.59
CA LEU A 436 14.56 3.09 -19.96
C LEU A 436 15.78 4.02 -19.97
N THR A 437 15.98 4.79 -21.05
CA THR A 437 17.08 5.75 -21.17
C THR A 437 16.92 6.92 -20.18
N ASP A 438 15.71 7.46 -20.09
CA ASP A 438 15.40 8.56 -19.16
C ASP A 438 15.48 8.09 -17.71
N TYR A 439 15.05 6.86 -17.43
CA TYR A 439 15.18 6.24 -16.12
C TYR A 439 16.63 5.98 -15.72
N ALA A 440 17.46 5.43 -16.63
CA ALA A 440 18.90 5.26 -16.40
C ALA A 440 19.58 6.61 -16.09
N THR A 441 19.17 7.68 -16.77
CA THR A 441 19.64 9.04 -16.49
C THR A 441 19.22 9.52 -15.10
N LEU A 442 17.99 9.22 -14.66
CA LEU A 442 17.49 9.54 -13.33
C LEU A 442 18.29 8.81 -12.23
N LEU A 443 18.58 7.51 -12.42
CA LEU A 443 19.39 6.73 -11.48
C LEU A 443 20.79 7.32 -11.30
N ASN A 444 21.43 7.72 -12.40
CA ASN A 444 22.75 8.37 -12.36
C ASN A 444 22.73 9.69 -11.57
N ARG A 445 21.68 10.51 -11.75
CA ARG A 445 21.54 11.80 -11.07
C ARG A 445 21.26 11.67 -9.57
N THR A 446 20.48 10.66 -9.19
CA THR A 446 20.04 10.49 -7.80
C THR A 446 21.07 9.78 -6.93
N GLY A 447 22.11 9.18 -7.53
CA GLY A 447 23.13 8.42 -6.80
C GLY A 447 22.57 7.18 -6.08
N LYS A 448 21.29 6.85 -6.33
CA LYS A 448 20.65 5.64 -5.82
C LYS A 448 21.32 4.46 -6.51
N LYS A 449 22.32 3.86 -5.84
CA LYS A 449 22.50 2.42 -5.96
C LYS A 449 21.21 1.82 -5.45
N GLN A 450 20.33 1.34 -6.32
CA GLN A 450 19.40 0.34 -5.84
C GLN A 450 20.27 -0.75 -5.20
N GLN A 451 19.97 -1.12 -3.96
CA GLN A 451 20.04 -2.54 -3.63
C GLN A 451 19.06 -3.14 -4.62
N GLY A 452 19.57 -3.50 -5.80
CA GLY A 452 18.72 -3.97 -6.88
C GLY A 452 17.90 -5.13 -6.37
N LEU A 453 16.89 -5.50 -7.16
CA LEU A 453 16.65 -6.91 -7.42
C LEU A 453 18.02 -7.60 -7.56
N VAL A 454 18.53 -8.09 -6.43
CA VAL A 454 19.45 -9.21 -6.42
C VAL A 454 18.53 -10.29 -6.93
N VAL A 455 18.69 -10.63 -8.20
CA VAL A 455 18.29 -11.93 -8.72
C VAL A 455 18.72 -12.90 -7.64
N SER A 456 17.77 -13.34 -6.81
CA SER A 456 18.14 -14.13 -5.66
C SER A 456 18.86 -15.34 -6.25
N SER A 457 20.05 -15.61 -5.75
CA SER A 457 20.86 -16.75 -6.17
C SER A 457 20.18 -18.11 -5.94
N ALA A 458 18.89 -18.12 -5.55
CA ALA A 458 18.07 -19.29 -5.31
C ALA A 458 17.65 -20.05 -6.58
N LEU A 459 17.93 -19.52 -7.79
CA LEU A 459 17.81 -20.25 -9.05
C LEU A 459 19.07 -21.08 -9.40
N LYS A 460 20.12 -21.04 -8.58
CA LYS A 460 21.39 -21.77 -8.84
C LYS A 460 21.70 -22.92 -7.87
N SER A 461 20.72 -23.37 -7.09
CA SER A 461 20.91 -24.52 -6.19
C SER A 461 19.89 -25.60 -6.39
#